data_AF-A0A499UYI5-F1
#
_entry.id   AF-A0A499UYI5-F1
#
_cell.length_a   1.000
_cell.length_b   1.000
_cell.length_c   1.000
_cell.angle_alpha   90.00
_cell.angle_beta   90.00
_cell.angle_gamma   90.00
#
_symmetry.space_group_name_H-M   'P 1'
#
loop_
_entity.id
_entity.type
_entity.pdbx_description
1 polymer ?
#
loop_
_entity_poly.entity_id
_entity_poly.type
_entity_poly.pdbx_seq_one_letter_code
_entity_poly.pdbx_strand_id
1 'polypeptide(L)' 'MTDHLGYDHHDPVGRGSGNSRNGTSRKTALIDAGAATLAAPRDRDGSFEP' A
#
# COMPACT_ATOMS: atom_id res chain seq x y z
N MET A 1 1.00 -0.42 5.77
CA MET A 1 2.03 0.30 4.97
C MET A 1 3.10 0.95 5.84
N THR A 2 2.73 1.70 6.89
CA THR A 2 3.73 2.21 7.85
C THR A 2 4.53 1.06 8.44
N ASP A 3 3.87 0.02 8.95
CA ASP A 3 4.57 -1.14 9.51
C ASP A 3 5.45 -1.86 8.48
N HIS A 4 4.97 -2.01 7.24
CA HIS A 4 5.73 -2.64 6.13
C HIS A 4 6.99 -1.86 5.76
N LEU A 5 6.90 -0.54 5.67
CA LEU A 5 8.01 0.32 5.23
C LEU A 5 8.87 0.81 6.40
N GLY A 6 8.40 0.68 7.65
CA GLY A 6 9.07 1.15 8.85
C GLY A 6 9.03 2.67 9.07
N TYR A 7 8.22 3.40 8.29
CA TYR A 7 8.11 4.86 8.39
C TYR A 7 6.75 5.40 7.96
N ASP A 8 6.36 6.54 8.53
CA ASP A 8 5.08 7.18 8.26
C ASP A 8 5.01 7.90 6.90
N HIS A 9 3.80 8.21 6.46
CA HIS A 9 3.63 8.93 5.20
C HIS A 9 4.28 10.32 5.28
N HIS A 10 5.14 10.63 4.30
CA HIS A 10 5.96 11.84 4.22
C HIS A 10 7.09 11.99 5.25
N ASP A 11 7.35 10.99 6.07
CA ASP A 11 8.49 11.03 6.98
C ASP A 11 9.82 11.14 6.21
N PRO A 12 10.68 12.15 6.49
CA PRO A 12 12.00 12.28 5.88
C PRO A 12 12.87 11.04 5.98
N VAL A 13 12.70 10.20 7.01
CA VAL A 13 13.48 8.96 7.19
C VAL A 13 13.28 7.97 6.02
N GLY A 14 12.15 8.05 5.33
CA GLY A 14 11.88 7.24 4.15
C GLY A 14 12.66 7.66 2.90
N ARG A 15 13.30 8.85 2.90
CA ARG A 15 14.06 9.35 1.75
C ARG A 15 15.35 8.55 1.59
N GLY A 16 15.53 7.93 0.42
CA GLY A 16 16.73 7.13 0.13
C GLY A 16 16.72 5.72 0.75
N SER A 17 15.59 5.27 1.30
CA SER A 17 15.44 3.92 1.89
C SER A 17 15.36 2.76 0.87
N GLY A 18 15.43 3.07 -0.43
CA GLY A 18 15.32 2.08 -1.52
C GLY A 18 13.87 1.86 -1.95
N ASN A 19 12.95 1.61 -1.01
CA ASN A 19 11.53 1.36 -1.29
C ASN A 19 10.64 2.50 -0.81
N SER A 20 9.51 2.73 -1.48
CA SER A 20 8.58 3.80 -1.11
C SER A 20 7.13 3.50 -1.48
N ARG A 21 6.18 4.18 -0.83
CA ARG A 21 4.76 4.14 -1.20
C ARG A 21 4.59 4.60 -2.66
N ASN A 22 3.77 3.88 -3.42
CA ASN A 22 3.52 4.14 -4.84
C ASN A 22 2.02 4.23 -5.17
N GLY A 23 1.25 4.88 -4.28
CA GLY A 23 -0.19 5.04 -4.42
C GLY A 23 -0.98 3.76 -4.14
N THR A 24 -2.10 3.59 -4.83
CA THR A 24 -3.05 2.48 -4.62
C THR A 24 -3.47 1.82 -5.93
N SER A 25 -3.77 0.52 -5.88
CA SER A 25 -4.39 -0.24 -6.97
C SER A 25 -5.85 -0.53 -6.65
N ARG A 26 -6.73 -0.46 -7.66
CA ARG A 26 -8.14 -0.84 -7.52
C ARG A 26 -8.27 -2.36 -7.51
N LYS A 27 -9.05 -2.89 -6.57
CA LYS A 27 -9.41 -4.31 -6.46
C LYS A 27 -10.90 -4.42 -6.16
N THR A 28 -11.57 -5.38 -6.77
CA THR A 28 -12.96 -5.73 -6.42
C THR A 28 -12.94 -7.01 -5.61
N ALA A 29 -13.46 -6.97 -4.39
CA ALA A 29 -13.65 -8.14 -3.54
C ALA A 29 -15.13 -8.56 -3.56
N LEU A 30 -15.38 -9.85 -3.67
CA LEU A 30 -16.71 -10.41 -3.45
C LEU A 30 -16.84 -10.73 -1.96
N ILE A 31 -17.85 -10.14 -1.33
CA ILE A 31 -18.23 -10.36 0.06
C ILE A 31 -19.71 -10.76 0.10
N ASP A 32 -20.21 -11.21 1.26
CA ASP A 32 -21.60 -11.66 1.41
C ASP A 32 -22.63 -10.58 1.02
N ALA A 33 -22.29 -9.31 1.22
CA ALA A 33 -23.10 -8.16 0.83
C ALA A 33 -23.00 -7.78 -0.66
N GLY A 34 -22.19 -8.49 -1.45
CA GLY A 34 -21.97 -8.26 -2.88
C GLY A 34 -20.53 -7.82 -3.24
N ALA A 35 -20.37 -7.20 -4.41
CA ALA A 35 -19.07 -6.73 -4.89
C ALA A 35 -18.68 -5.39 -4.23
N ALA A 36 -17.52 -5.34 -3.58
CA ALA A 36 -16.97 -4.15 -2.96
C ALA A 36 -15.70 -3.69 -3.70
N THR A 37 -15.64 -2.41 -4.07
CA THR A 37 -14.43 -1.82 -4.65
C THR A 37 -13.53 -1.27 -3.54
N LEU A 38 -12.25 -1.65 -3.58
CA LEU A 38 -11.24 -1.29 -2.59
C LEU A 38 -10.03 -0.65 -3.30
N ALA A 39 -9.35 0.25 -2.61
CA ALA A 39 -8.08 0.82 -3.03
C ALA A 39 -6.95 0.26 -2.15
N ALA A 40 -6.26 -0.76 -2.65
CA ALA A 40 -5.17 -1.40 -1.92
C ALA A 40 -3.87 -0.60 -2.06
N PRO A 41 -3.17 -0.24 -0.97
CA PRO A 41 -1.89 0.44 -1.05
C PRO A 41 -0.81 -0.48 -1.64
N ARG A 42 0.20 0.12 -2.27
CA ARG A 42 1.34 -0.58 -2.85
C ARG A 42 2.64 0.18 -2.66
N ASP A 43 3.73 -0.55 -2.60
CA ASP A 43 5.09 -0.04 -2.58
C ASP A 43 5.70 -0.03 -4.00
N ARG A 44 6.89 0.56 -4.15
CA ARG A 44 7.59 0.69 -5.43
C ARG A 44 8.10 -0.66 -5.91
N ASP A 45 8.60 -1.47 -4.97
CA ASP A 45 9.21 -2.76 -5.26
C ASP A 45 8.17 -3.87 -5.43
N GLY A 46 6.90 -3.61 -5.11
CA GLY A 46 5.83 -4.60 -5.18
C GLY A 46 5.95 -5.72 -4.15
N SER A 47 6.69 -5.47 -3.07
CA SER A 47 6.94 -6.44 -1.99
C SER A 47 5.83 -6.49 -0.94
N PHE A 48 4.92 -5.52 -0.95
CA PHE A 48 3.82 -5.45 0.00
C PHE A 48 2.64 -6.35 -0.44
N GLU A 49 2.25 -7.27 0.45
CA GLU A 49 1.04 -8.08 0.29
C GLU A 49 -0.08 -7.59 1.24
N PRO A 50 -1.18 -7.03 0.70
CA PRO A 50 -2.30 -6.48 1.46
C PRO A 50 -3.37 -7.50 1.89
#